data_AF-A0A961WBF0-F1
#
_entry.id   AF-A0A961WBF0-F1
#
_cell.length_a   1.000
_cell.length_b   1.000
_cell.length_c   1.000
_cell.angle_alpha   90.00
_cell.angle_beta   90.00
_cell.angle_gamma   90.00
#
_symmetry.space_group_name_H-M   'P 1'
#
loop_
_entity.id
_entity.type
_entity.pdbx_description
1 polymer ?
#
loop_
_entity_poly.entity_id
_entity_poly.type
_entity_poly.pdbx_seq_one_letter_code
_entity_poly.pdbx_strand_id
1 'polypeptide(L)'
;SAKVSFRLVHQQDPEKIRTALHAFVKERLPADCRVEFEPHGAGAAIQLPFDAPMVTKAKSALSDEWGKQAEIIAMGGSIPIVGVFQSMLGMESLLVGFGLDDDRIHSPNEKYNITSFHKGQRSWARILDAIAS
;
A
#
# COMPACT_ATOMS: atom_id res chain seq x y z
N SER A 1 18.17 -18.09 -11.21
CA SER A 1 18.06 -16.65 -10.93
C SER A 1 17.46 -16.46 -9.54
N ALA A 2 17.81 -15.38 -8.86
CA ALA A 2 17.17 -14.98 -7.60
C ALA A 2 16.26 -13.78 -7.88
N LYS A 3 15.06 -13.77 -7.30
CA LYS A 3 14.15 -12.63 -7.34
C LYS A 3 14.12 -11.98 -5.96
N VAL A 4 14.44 -10.69 -5.91
CA VAL A 4 14.50 -9.93 -4.66
C VAL A 4 13.63 -8.69 -4.83
N SER A 5 12.83 -8.38 -3.82
CA SER A 5 12.04 -7.17 -3.75
C SER A 5 12.30 -6.44 -2.44
N PHE A 6 12.15 -5.12 -2.47
CA PHE A 6 12.28 -4.24 -1.32
C PHE A 6 10.95 -3.53 -1.09
N ARG A 7 10.44 -3.58 0.13
CA ARG A 7 9.36 -2.69 0.56
C ARG A 7 9.99 -1.39 1.03
N LEU A 8 9.68 -0.32 0.32
CA LEU A 8 10.21 1.00 0.65
C LEU A 8 9.30 1.70 1.66
N VAL A 9 9.90 2.49 2.53
CA VAL A 9 9.21 3.41 3.44
C VAL A 9 9.36 4.85 2.95
N HIS A 10 8.64 5.77 3.60
CA HIS A 10 8.57 7.17 3.20
C HIS A 10 9.98 7.78 2.97
N GLN A 11 10.11 8.59 1.90
CA GLN A 11 11.34 9.26 1.44
C GLN A 11 12.46 8.38 0.87
N GLN A 12 12.30 7.05 0.85
CA GLN A 12 13.27 6.21 0.15
C GLN A 12 13.12 6.33 -1.37
N ASP A 13 14.25 6.53 -2.04
CA ASP A 13 14.35 6.58 -3.49
C ASP A 13 14.59 5.15 -4.05
N PRO A 14 13.65 4.59 -4.84
CA PRO A 14 13.79 3.24 -5.40
C PRO A 14 15.09 3.03 -6.18
N GLU A 15 15.56 4.04 -6.91
CA GLU A 15 16.74 3.91 -7.77
C GLU A 15 18.03 3.97 -6.96
N LYS A 16 18.07 4.73 -5.87
CA LYS A 16 19.20 4.69 -4.92
C LYS A 16 19.30 3.32 -4.23
N ILE A 17 18.18 2.76 -3.81
CA ILE A 17 18.15 1.42 -3.19
C ILE A 17 18.59 0.34 -4.19
N ARG A 18 18.10 0.40 -5.44
CA ARG A 18 18.53 -0.51 -6.52
C ARG A 18 20.03 -0.41 -6.76
N THR A 19 20.55 0.81 -6.89
CA THR A 19 21.98 1.06 -7.11
C THR A 19 22.83 0.52 -5.96
N ALA A 20 22.40 0.74 -4.72
CA ALA A 20 23.08 0.23 -3.54
C ALA A 20 23.11 -1.31 -3.50
N LEU A 21 22.01 -1.99 -3.84
CA LEU A 21 21.98 -3.45 -3.96
C LEU A 21 22.98 -3.93 -5.03
N HIS A 22 22.97 -3.31 -6.21
CA HIS A 22 23.87 -3.70 -7.30
C HIS A 22 25.34 -3.55 -6.88
N ALA A 23 25.68 -2.46 -6.20
CA ALA A 23 27.03 -2.23 -5.68
C ALA A 23 27.41 -3.30 -4.64
N PHE A 24 26.53 -3.56 -3.67
CA PHE A 24 26.74 -4.56 -2.62
C PHE A 24 27.02 -5.96 -3.18
N VAL A 25 26.26 -6.37 -4.20
CA VAL A 25 26.45 -7.67 -4.88
C VAL A 25 27.76 -7.71 -5.65
N LYS A 26 28.07 -6.66 -6.42
CA LYS A 26 29.31 -6.60 -7.21
C LYS A 26 30.57 -6.63 -6.35
N GLU A 27 30.56 -5.95 -5.19
CA GLU A 27 31.69 -5.93 -4.25
C GLU A 27 32.04 -7.33 -3.70
N ARG A 28 31.06 -8.25 -3.67
CA ARG A 28 31.21 -9.60 -3.11
C ARG A 28 31.25 -10.69 -4.18
N LEU A 29 31.32 -10.31 -5.45
CA LEU A 29 31.32 -11.27 -6.54
C LEU A 29 32.71 -11.94 -6.64
N PRO A 30 32.79 -13.28 -6.54
CA PRO A 30 34.04 -14.00 -6.78
C PRO A 30 34.59 -13.73 -8.20
N ALA A 31 35.91 -13.78 -8.36
CA ALA A 31 36.58 -13.42 -9.62
C ALA A 31 36.19 -14.31 -10.82
N ASP A 32 35.73 -15.53 -10.56
CA ASP A 32 35.28 -16.52 -11.54
C ASP A 32 33.76 -16.48 -11.80
N CYS A 33 33.04 -15.52 -11.22
CA CYS A 33 31.60 -15.40 -11.30
C CYS A 33 31.14 -14.19 -12.12
N ARG A 34 29.92 -14.26 -12.68
CA ARG A 34 29.24 -13.16 -13.40
C ARG A 34 27.86 -12.90 -12.80
N VAL A 35 27.43 -11.63 -12.82
CA VAL A 35 26.10 -11.22 -12.42
C VAL A 35 25.47 -10.31 -13.48
N GLU A 36 24.18 -10.51 -13.74
CA GLU A 36 23.32 -9.65 -14.54
C GLU A 36 22.13 -9.21 -13.68
N PHE A 37 21.69 -7.96 -13.84
CA PHE A 37 20.57 -7.41 -13.09
C PHE A 37 19.43 -7.06 -14.03
N GLU A 38 18.27 -7.66 -13.80
CA GLU A 38 17.03 -7.34 -14.52
C GLU A 38 16.13 -6.48 -13.64
N PRO A 39 15.87 -5.21 -14.01
CA PRO A 39 15.01 -4.34 -13.21
C PRO A 39 13.54 -4.75 -13.34
N HIS A 40 12.82 -4.74 -12.21
CA HIS A 40 11.37 -4.93 -12.19
C HIS A 40 10.69 -3.95 -11.23
N GLY A 41 9.95 -2.97 -11.76
CA GLY A 41 9.25 -1.95 -10.99
C GLY A 41 10.18 -0.95 -10.27
N ALA A 42 9.62 0.18 -9.85
CA ALA A 42 10.31 1.25 -9.12
C ALA A 42 9.30 2.14 -8.36
N GLY A 43 8.42 1.54 -7.56
CA GLY A 43 7.39 2.29 -6.84
C GLY A 43 7.94 2.96 -5.59
N ALA A 44 7.76 4.28 -5.46
CA ALA A 44 8.02 4.99 -4.21
C ALA A 44 6.92 4.69 -3.16
N ALA A 45 7.27 4.83 -1.89
CA ALA A 45 6.29 4.78 -0.81
C ALA A 45 5.42 6.04 -0.82
N ILE A 46 4.14 5.88 -0.52
CA ILE A 46 3.17 6.97 -0.38
C ILE A 46 2.86 7.23 1.09
N GLN A 47 2.47 8.45 1.42
CA GLN A 47 1.96 8.79 2.74
C GLN A 47 0.88 9.86 2.61
N LEU A 48 -0.25 9.60 3.28
CA LEU A 48 -1.32 10.58 3.49
C LEU A 48 -1.21 11.09 4.94
N PRO A 49 -1.32 12.41 5.20
CA PRO A 49 -1.35 12.93 6.57
C PRO A 49 -2.48 12.32 7.39
N PHE A 50 -2.17 11.88 8.62
CA PHE A 50 -3.14 11.20 9.48
C PHE A 50 -4.29 12.10 9.94
N ASP A 51 -4.07 13.40 9.94
CA ASP A 51 -5.02 14.45 10.31
C ASP A 51 -5.75 15.06 9.10
N ALA A 52 -5.50 14.56 7.88
CA ALA A 52 -6.19 15.04 6.70
C ALA A 52 -7.72 14.97 6.88
N PRO A 53 -8.49 16.02 6.51
CA PRO A 53 -9.93 16.05 6.76
C PRO A 53 -10.69 14.83 6.22
N MET A 54 -10.30 14.30 5.05
CA MET A 54 -10.91 13.09 4.49
C MET A 54 -10.67 11.84 5.34
N VAL A 55 -9.50 11.73 5.99
CA VAL A 55 -9.15 10.60 6.87
C VAL A 55 -10.03 10.65 8.11
N THR A 56 -10.15 11.83 8.75
CA THR A 56 -10.98 12.01 9.95
C THR A 56 -12.45 11.70 9.66
N LYS A 57 -12.99 12.22 8.55
CA LYS A 57 -14.38 11.96 8.12
C LYS A 57 -14.62 10.47 7.87
N ALA A 58 -13.76 9.82 7.09
CA ALA A 58 -13.89 8.40 6.80
C ALA A 58 -13.74 7.52 8.05
N LYS A 59 -12.81 7.86 8.95
CA LYS A 59 -12.63 7.17 10.24
C LYS A 59 -13.91 7.22 11.08
N SER A 60 -14.57 8.39 11.16
CA SER A 60 -15.84 8.53 11.89
C SER A 60 -16.93 7.68 11.25
N ALA A 61 -17.16 7.84 9.94
CA ALA A 61 -18.19 7.11 9.20
C ALA A 61 -18.01 5.58 9.29
N LEU A 62 -16.76 5.11 9.27
CA LEU A 62 -16.43 3.71 9.42
C LEU A 62 -16.65 3.24 10.86
N SER A 63 -16.33 4.06 11.86
CA SER A 63 -16.57 3.71 13.27
C SER A 63 -18.06 3.49 13.54
N ASP A 64 -18.92 4.30 12.94
CA ASP A 64 -20.38 4.20 13.07
C ASP A 64 -20.93 2.90 12.45
N GLU A 65 -20.44 2.48 11.27
CA GLU A 65 -20.89 1.22 10.63
C GLU A 65 -20.43 -0.02 11.39
N TRP A 66 -19.26 0.05 12.03
CA TRP A 66 -18.63 -1.10 12.68
C TRP A 66 -18.88 -1.18 14.18
N GLY A 67 -19.41 -0.12 14.80
CA GLY A 67 -19.69 -0.05 16.24
C GLY A 67 -18.44 -0.07 17.11
N LYS A 68 -17.29 0.25 16.52
CA LYS A 68 -15.98 0.31 17.18
C LYS A 68 -15.11 1.33 16.47
N GLN A 69 -14.12 1.89 17.17
CA GLN A 69 -13.20 2.84 16.58
C GLN A 69 -12.46 2.20 15.38
N ALA A 70 -12.55 2.85 14.22
CA ALA A 70 -11.73 2.54 13.08
C ALA A 70 -10.27 2.95 13.33
N GLU A 71 -9.33 2.09 12.94
CA GLU A 71 -7.90 2.39 13.09
C GLU A 71 -7.31 2.96 11.81
N ILE A 72 -6.31 3.83 11.96
CA ILE A 72 -5.52 4.32 10.84
C ILE A 72 -4.19 3.56 10.87
N ILE A 73 -3.90 2.85 9.78
CA ILE A 73 -2.74 1.97 9.70
C ILE A 73 -1.88 2.29 8.47
N ALA A 74 -0.60 1.97 8.57
CA ALA A 74 0.26 1.78 7.40
C ALA A 74 0.28 0.29 7.04
N MET A 75 0.46 -0.03 5.74
CA MET A 75 0.60 -1.42 5.28
C MET A 75 1.81 -1.59 4.36
N GLY A 76 2.39 -2.78 4.39
CA GLY A 76 3.52 -3.15 3.53
C GLY A 76 3.13 -3.53 2.09
N GLY A 77 1.84 -3.42 1.71
CA GLY A 77 1.40 -3.61 0.34
C GLY A 77 1.91 -2.52 -0.60
N SER A 78 1.69 -2.68 -1.90
CA SER A 78 1.99 -1.59 -2.86
C SER A 78 0.88 -1.49 -3.90
N ILE A 79 0.39 -0.27 -4.08
CA ILE A 79 -0.60 0.10 -5.09
C ILE A 79 -0.01 1.31 -5.84
N PRO A 80 0.86 1.09 -6.85
CA PRO A 80 1.68 2.16 -7.44
C PRO A 80 0.89 3.32 -8.02
N ILE A 81 -0.31 3.06 -8.54
CA ILE A 81 -1.18 4.09 -9.14
C ILE A 81 -1.56 5.20 -8.15
N VAL A 82 -1.53 4.94 -6.84
CA VAL A 82 -1.84 5.96 -5.84
C VAL A 82 -0.83 7.11 -5.86
N GLY A 83 0.47 6.80 -5.92
CA GLY A 83 1.50 7.84 -6.03
C GLY A 83 1.43 8.59 -7.35
N VAL A 84 0.94 7.94 -8.40
CA VAL A 84 0.73 8.53 -9.72
C VAL A 84 -0.42 9.55 -9.71
N PHE A 85 -1.51 9.30 -8.98
CA PHE A 85 -2.59 10.30 -8.83
C PHE A 85 -2.08 11.57 -8.14
N GLN A 86 -1.26 11.43 -7.11
CA GLN A 86 -0.69 12.58 -6.42
C GLN A 86 0.26 13.37 -7.34
N SER A 87 1.16 12.70 -8.06
CA SER A 87 2.15 13.38 -8.91
C SER A 87 1.55 13.99 -10.18
N MET A 88 0.56 13.33 -10.80
CA MET A 88 -0.03 13.79 -12.06
C MET A 88 -1.22 14.72 -11.87
N LEU A 89 -2.04 14.50 -10.84
CA LEU A 89 -3.29 15.25 -10.63
C LEU A 89 -3.26 16.16 -9.39
N GLY A 90 -2.23 16.06 -8.55
CA GLY A 90 -2.19 16.77 -7.27
C GLY A 90 -3.27 16.29 -6.29
N MET A 91 -3.80 15.08 -6.49
CA MET A 91 -4.90 14.55 -5.70
C MET A 91 -4.42 13.54 -4.67
N GLU A 92 -4.81 13.76 -3.42
CA GLU A 92 -4.63 12.78 -2.36
C GLU A 92 -5.55 11.57 -2.55
N SER A 93 -5.11 10.39 -2.10
CA SER A 93 -5.87 9.15 -2.21
C SER A 93 -6.03 8.50 -0.85
N LEU A 94 -7.28 8.30 -0.43
CA LEU A 94 -7.61 7.55 0.78
C LEU A 94 -7.85 6.07 0.41
N LEU A 95 -7.11 5.18 1.07
CA LEU A 95 -7.32 3.74 0.97
C LEU A 95 -8.16 3.25 2.14
N VAL A 96 -9.29 2.61 1.85
CA VAL A 96 -10.16 1.98 2.84
C VAL A 96 -10.37 0.52 2.44
N GLY A 97 -9.99 -0.40 3.33
CA GLY A 97 -10.05 -1.84 3.08
C GLY A 97 -10.84 -2.57 4.16
N PHE A 98 -11.45 -3.68 3.77
CA PHE A 98 -12.22 -4.57 4.66
C PHE A 98 -11.70 -6.02 4.64
N GLY A 99 -10.54 -6.21 4.01
CA GLY A 99 -9.85 -7.50 3.99
C GLY A 99 -9.33 -7.85 5.37
N LEU A 100 -9.37 -9.14 5.68
CA LEU A 100 -8.84 -9.71 6.92
C LEU A 100 -7.48 -10.35 6.67
N ASP A 101 -6.71 -10.56 7.75
CA ASP A 101 -5.41 -11.22 7.71
C ASP A 101 -5.48 -12.65 7.17
N ASP A 102 -6.60 -13.33 7.39
CA ASP A 102 -6.88 -14.68 6.91
C ASP A 102 -7.49 -14.73 5.49
N ASP A 103 -7.65 -13.61 4.79
CA ASP A 103 -8.16 -13.60 3.41
C ASP A 103 -7.17 -14.19 2.40
N ARG A 104 -5.88 -14.32 2.77
CA ARG A 104 -4.85 -15.02 1.96
C ARG A 104 -4.69 -14.48 0.54
N ILE A 105 -4.70 -13.16 0.40
CA ILE A 105 -4.52 -12.48 -0.90
C ILE A 105 -3.25 -13.02 -1.59
N HIS A 106 -3.39 -13.50 -2.83
CA HIS A 106 -2.34 -14.14 -3.64
C HIS A 106 -1.86 -15.52 -3.14
N SER A 107 -2.66 -16.23 -2.36
CA SER A 107 -2.31 -17.54 -1.80
C SER A 107 -3.48 -18.54 -1.92
N PRO A 108 -3.23 -19.86 -1.92
CA PRO A 108 -4.31 -20.85 -2.00
C PRO A 108 -5.37 -20.68 -0.91
N ASN A 109 -6.62 -20.93 -1.29
CA ASN A 109 -7.81 -20.67 -0.48
C ASN A 109 -7.97 -19.19 -0.10
N GLU A 110 -7.59 -18.29 -1.01
CA GLU A 110 -8.00 -16.89 -0.97
C GLU A 110 -9.52 -16.82 -0.82
N LYS A 111 -9.99 -16.02 0.14
CA LYS A 111 -11.42 -15.85 0.42
C LYS A 111 -11.72 -14.41 0.76
N TYR A 112 -13.02 -14.11 0.82
CA TYR A 112 -13.49 -12.83 1.30
C TYR A 112 -14.67 -13.02 2.26
N ASN A 113 -14.63 -12.33 3.40
CA ASN A 113 -15.65 -12.49 4.43
C ASN A 113 -16.99 -11.82 4.00
N ILE A 114 -18.10 -12.54 4.12
CA ILE A 114 -19.43 -12.02 3.76
C ILE A 114 -19.87 -10.83 4.63
N THR A 115 -19.47 -10.80 5.90
CA THR A 115 -19.66 -9.62 6.75
C THR A 115 -18.86 -8.42 6.20
N SER A 116 -17.61 -8.62 5.79
CA SER A 116 -16.80 -7.57 5.14
C SER A 116 -17.43 -7.10 3.84
N PHE A 117 -18.02 -7.99 3.03
CA PHE A 117 -18.74 -7.63 1.81
C PHE A 117 -19.93 -6.72 2.10
N HIS A 118 -20.84 -7.11 2.99
CA HIS A 118 -22.03 -6.33 3.30
C HIS A 118 -21.73 -5.04 4.08
N LYS A 119 -20.86 -5.11 5.10
CA LYS A 119 -20.44 -3.92 5.84
C LYS A 119 -19.59 -2.99 5.01
N GLY A 120 -18.76 -3.51 4.11
CA GLY A 120 -17.92 -2.72 3.21
C GLY A 120 -18.75 -1.85 2.26
N GLN A 121 -19.82 -2.40 1.69
CA GLN A 121 -20.77 -1.64 0.87
C GLN A 121 -21.39 -0.47 1.65
N ARG A 122 -21.90 -0.73 2.86
CA ARG A 122 -22.49 0.33 3.70
C ARG A 122 -21.46 1.34 4.18
N SER A 123 -20.24 0.88 4.48
CA SER A 123 -19.12 1.75 4.85
C SER A 123 -18.81 2.73 3.73
N TRP A 124 -18.72 2.27 2.49
CA TRP A 124 -18.49 3.16 1.35
C TRP A 124 -19.62 4.18 1.15
N ALA A 125 -20.88 3.77 1.29
CA ALA A 125 -22.00 4.72 1.22
C ALA A 125 -21.87 5.84 2.27
N ARG A 126 -21.55 5.48 3.52
CA ARG A 126 -21.35 6.45 4.62
C ARG A 126 -20.11 7.32 4.42
N ILE A 127 -19.01 6.75 3.93
CA ILE A 127 -17.77 7.48 3.68
C ILE A 127 -17.99 8.53 2.59
N LEU A 128 -18.64 8.15 1.49
CA LEU A 128 -18.94 9.07 0.39
C LEU A 128 -19.86 10.21 0.86
N ASP A 129 -20.90 9.90 1.64
CA ASP A 129 -21.78 10.89 2.24
C ASP A 129 -21.02 11.88 3.14
N ALA A 130 -20.21 11.36 4.07
CA ALA A 130 -19.43 12.19 4.99
C ALA A 130 -18.35 13.05 4.30
N ILE A 131 -17.78 12.58 3.20
CA ILE A 131 -16.80 13.33 2.41
C ILE A 131 -17.49 14.44 1.60
N ALA A 132 -18.67 14.17 1.05
CA ALA A 132 -19.42 15.11 0.23
C ALA A 132 -20.07 16.26 1.02
N SER A 133 -20.42 16.04 2.28
CA SER A 133 -20.97 17.05 3.21
C SER A 133 -19.91 17.99 3.75
#